data_AF-A0A4R7T3Y2-F1
#
_entry.id   AF-A0A4R7T3Y2-F1
#
_cell.length_a   1.000
_cell.length_b   1.000
_cell.length_c   1.000
_cell.angle_alpha   90.00
_cell.angle_beta   90.00
_cell.angle_gamma   90.00
#
_symmetry.space_group_name_H-M   'P 1'
#
loop_
_entity.id
_entity.type
_entity.pdbx_description
1 polymer ?
#
loop_
_entity_poly.entity_id
_entity_poly.type
_entity_poly.pdbx_seq_one_letter_code
_entity_poly.pdbx_strand_id
1 'polypeptide(L)'
;MALEMVILAPLLLILFMFLLACGRYFQTSSQLENAARDGARAASQARSLSDAQKRVDDAVSRTMGQSVESCKTSAEGSITTAFTAGSPLSVEVTCTINYRDLGLLGIGGDTKITKKFSSSLDPYRGVRDAP
;
A
#
# COMPACT_ATOMS: atom_id res chain seq x y z
N MET A 1 24.12 39.64 -6.54
CA MET A 1 22.81 39.59 -7.21
C MET A 1 22.65 38.44 -8.20
N ALA A 2 23.30 38.41 -9.37
CA ALA A 2 23.08 37.32 -10.35
C ALA A 2 23.61 35.94 -9.89
N LEU A 3 24.79 35.92 -9.25
CA LEU A 3 25.41 34.67 -8.78
C LEU A 3 24.62 33.99 -7.64
N GLU A 4 23.98 34.78 -6.77
CA GLU A 4 23.17 34.25 -5.67
C GLU A 4 21.93 33.52 -6.19
N MET A 5 21.28 34.07 -7.22
CA MET A 5 20.13 33.43 -7.87
C MET A 5 20.51 32.17 -8.65
N VAL A 6 21.73 32.09 -9.21
CA VAL A 6 22.24 30.90 -9.89
C VAL A 6 22.40 29.71 -8.92
N ILE A 7 22.69 29.97 -7.65
CA ILE A 7 22.83 28.93 -6.62
C ILE A 7 21.49 28.63 -5.93
N LEU A 8 20.65 29.65 -5.74
CA LEU A 8 19.37 29.50 -5.04
C LEU A 8 18.33 28.72 -5.87
N ALA A 9 18.28 28.94 -7.18
CA ALA A 9 17.34 28.26 -8.07
C ALA A 9 17.45 26.72 -8.03
N PRO A 10 18.62 26.09 -8.20
CA PRO A 10 18.74 24.63 -8.14
C PRO A 10 18.44 24.08 -6.73
N LEU A 11 18.79 24.81 -5.66
CA LEU A 11 18.44 24.42 -4.29
C LEU A 11 16.92 24.37 -4.07
N LEU A 12 16.20 25.39 -4.55
CA LEU A 12 14.74 25.43 -4.47
C LEU A 12 14.10 24.31 -5.30
N LEU A 13 14.65 23.99 -6.48
CA LEU A 13 14.18 22.86 -7.27
C LEU A 13 14.36 21.54 -6.53
N ILE A 14 15.53 21.29 -5.93
CA ILE A 14 15.78 20.07 -5.14
C ILE A 14 14.81 19.99 -3.97
N LEU A 15 14.61 21.09 -3.24
CA LEU A 15 13.65 21.15 -2.14
C LEU A 15 12.22 20.82 -2.62
N PHE A 16 11.81 21.37 -3.76
CA PHE A 16 10.48 21.12 -4.31
C PHE A 16 10.30 19.66 -4.74
N MET A 17 11.31 19.06 -5.40
CA MET A 17 11.29 17.64 -5.74
C MET A 17 11.21 16.76 -4.49
N PHE A 18 11.94 17.11 -3.43
CA PHE A 18 11.86 16.40 -2.16
C PHE A 18 10.46 16.46 -1.54
N LEU A 19 9.83 17.64 -1.53
CA LEU A 19 8.47 17.80 -1.03
C LEU A 19 7.45 16.99 -1.83
N LEU A 20 7.59 16.93 -3.16
CA LEU A 20 6.75 16.08 -4.02
C LEU A 20 6.95 14.59 -3.73
N ALA A 21 8.19 14.15 -3.52
CA ALA A 21 8.50 12.78 -3.16
C ALA A 21 7.83 12.40 -1.82
N CYS A 22 7.99 13.24 -0.79
CA CYS A 22 7.31 13.06 0.48
C CYS A 22 5.78 13.06 0.33
N GLY A 23 5.22 13.98 -0.46
CA GLY A 23 3.78 14.04 -0.72
C GLY A 23 3.23 12.74 -1.30
N ARG A 24 3.87 12.20 -2.34
CA ARG A 24 3.50 10.90 -2.95
C ARG A 24 3.63 9.76 -1.94
N TYR A 25 4.69 9.75 -1.14
CA TYR A 25 4.91 8.74 -0.11
C TYR A 25 3.81 8.74 0.95
N PHE A 26 3.51 9.90 1.56
CA PHE A 26 2.49 10.02 2.60
C PHE A 26 1.09 9.70 2.07
N GLN A 27 0.75 10.21 0.89
CA GLN A 27 -0.54 9.93 0.25
C GLN A 27 -0.71 8.43 0.00
N THR A 28 0.31 7.77 -0.55
CA THR A 28 0.27 6.33 -0.83
C THR A 28 0.26 5.50 0.45
N SER A 29 1.07 5.87 1.46
CA SER A 29 1.13 5.16 2.73
C SER A 29 -0.23 5.13 3.44
N SER A 30 -0.96 6.25 3.44
CA SER A 30 -2.29 6.32 4.04
C SER A 30 -3.29 5.42 3.30
N GLN A 31 -3.27 5.45 1.96
CA GLN A 31 -4.13 4.58 1.16
C GLN A 31 -3.80 3.10 1.38
N LEU A 32 -2.52 2.75 1.49
CA LEU A 32 -2.06 1.38 1.68
C LEU A 32 -2.50 0.83 3.05
N GLU A 33 -2.48 1.66 4.08
CA GLU A 33 -3.01 1.31 5.40
C GLU A 33 -4.53 1.10 5.38
N ASN A 34 -5.26 1.95 4.66
CA ASN A 34 -6.70 1.77 4.46
C ASN A 34 -7.00 0.48 3.68
N ALA A 35 -6.22 0.18 2.63
CA ALA A 35 -6.38 -1.06 1.85
C ALA A 35 -6.11 -2.31 2.69
N ALA A 36 -5.08 -2.30 3.54
CA ALA A 36 -4.81 -3.42 4.45
C ALA A 36 -5.94 -3.61 5.46
N ARG A 37 -6.49 -2.51 6.00
CA ARG A 37 -7.61 -2.54 6.94
C ARG A 37 -8.90 -3.06 6.29
N ASP A 38 -9.23 -2.58 5.11
CA ASP A 38 -10.42 -2.99 4.37
C ASP A 38 -10.29 -4.42 3.86
N GLY A 39 -9.10 -4.80 3.39
CA GLY A 39 -8.77 -6.18 3.03
C GLY A 39 -8.95 -7.14 4.19
N ALA A 40 -8.41 -6.81 5.38
CA ALA A 40 -8.59 -7.64 6.58
C ALA A 40 -10.06 -7.78 6.99
N ARG A 41 -10.85 -6.70 6.91
CA ARG A 41 -12.30 -6.71 7.19
C ARG A 41 -13.10 -7.49 6.16
N ALA A 42 -12.72 -7.43 4.89
CA ALA A 42 -13.38 -8.19 3.84
C ALA A 42 -13.04 -9.69 3.93
N ALA A 43 -11.78 -9.99 4.23
CA ALA A 43 -11.27 -11.34 4.37
C ALA A 43 -11.86 -12.07 5.60
N SER A 44 -12.08 -11.37 6.72
CA SER A 44 -12.75 -11.97 7.90
C SER A 44 -14.21 -12.37 7.64
N GLN A 45 -14.82 -11.80 6.59
CA GLN A 45 -16.16 -12.15 6.12
C GLN A 45 -16.17 -13.27 5.06
N ALA A 46 -15.02 -13.78 4.63
CA ALA A 46 -14.96 -14.91 3.70
C ALA A 46 -15.25 -16.24 4.41
N ARG A 47 -15.63 -17.29 3.67
CA ARG A 47 -15.90 -18.64 4.24
C ARG A 47 -14.79 -19.66 3.96
N SER A 48 -13.84 -19.30 3.10
CA SER A 48 -12.70 -20.10 2.65
C SER A 48 -11.50 -19.20 2.43
N LEU A 49 -10.29 -19.74 2.49
CA LEU A 49 -9.06 -18.97 2.23
C LEU A 49 -9.03 -18.41 0.79
N SER A 50 -9.52 -19.17 -0.19
CA SER A 50 -9.60 -18.71 -1.57
C SER A 50 -10.57 -17.56 -1.78
N ASP A 51 -11.74 -17.57 -1.12
CA ASP A 51 -12.69 -16.46 -1.11
C ASP A 51 -12.11 -15.26 -0.32
N ALA A 52 -11.36 -15.52 0.75
CA ALA A 52 -10.70 -14.49 1.53
C ALA A 52 -9.68 -13.73 0.70
N GLN A 53 -8.81 -14.44 -0.03
CA GLN A 53 -7.81 -13.83 -0.89
C GLN A 53 -8.45 -13.01 -2.01
N LYS A 54 -9.48 -13.53 -2.69
CA LYS A 54 -10.22 -12.76 -3.71
C LYS A 54 -10.81 -11.46 -3.17
N ARG A 55 -11.37 -11.50 -1.96
CA ARG A 55 -11.90 -10.30 -1.29
C ARG A 55 -10.82 -9.31 -0.90
N VAL A 56 -9.62 -9.77 -0.54
CA VAL A 56 -8.45 -8.92 -0.33
C VAL A 56 -8.09 -8.22 -1.64
N ASP A 57 -7.97 -8.97 -2.74
CA ASP A 57 -7.59 -8.41 -4.05
C ASP A 57 -8.62 -7.37 -4.54
N ASP A 58 -9.91 -7.65 -4.37
CA ASP A 58 -11.00 -6.71 -4.67
C ASP A 58 -10.95 -5.45 -3.79
N ALA A 59 -10.65 -5.59 -2.50
CA ALA A 59 -10.53 -4.46 -1.59
C ALA A 59 -9.31 -3.59 -1.93
N VAL A 60 -8.17 -4.23 -2.19
CA VAL A 60 -6.92 -3.54 -2.57
C VAL A 60 -7.11 -2.78 -3.88
N SER A 61 -7.65 -3.42 -4.92
CA SER A 61 -7.88 -2.77 -6.22
C SER A 61 -8.83 -1.57 -6.13
N ARG A 62 -9.90 -1.67 -5.32
CA ARG A 62 -10.84 -0.57 -5.08
C ARG A 62 -10.17 0.59 -4.34
N THR A 63 -9.48 0.33 -3.24
CA THR A 63 -8.85 1.37 -2.42
C THR A 63 -7.68 2.03 -3.13
N MET A 64 -6.91 1.27 -3.93
CA MET A 64 -5.78 1.77 -4.71
C MET A 64 -6.18 2.53 -5.98
N GLY A 65 -7.46 2.58 -6.34
CA GLY A 65 -7.94 3.27 -7.54
C GLY A 65 -7.59 4.76 -7.60
N GLN A 66 -7.36 5.38 -6.44
CA GLN A 66 -6.96 6.80 -6.27
C GLN A 66 -5.47 6.96 -5.90
N SER A 67 -4.69 5.88 -5.97
CA SER A 67 -3.26 5.91 -5.63
C SER A 67 -2.43 6.36 -6.83
N VAL A 68 -1.13 6.57 -6.60
CA VAL A 68 -0.18 6.83 -7.69
C VAL A 68 -0.18 5.65 -8.66
N GLU A 69 -0.17 5.93 -9.98
CA GLU A 69 -0.30 4.90 -11.03
C GLU A 69 0.66 3.71 -10.85
N SER A 70 1.93 3.96 -10.51
CA SER A 70 2.90 2.87 -10.27
C SER A 70 2.50 1.94 -9.12
N CYS A 71 1.92 2.51 -8.06
CA CYS A 71 1.42 1.76 -6.91
C CYS A 71 0.16 1.00 -7.29
N LYS A 72 -0.76 1.64 -8.01
CA LYS A 72 -1.99 1.03 -8.50
C LYS A 72 -1.74 -0.23 -9.34
N THR A 73 -0.72 -0.22 -10.20
CA THR A 73 -0.37 -1.37 -11.04
C THR A 73 0.44 -2.45 -10.31
N SER A 74 1.09 -2.12 -9.20
CA SER A 74 1.97 -3.04 -8.44
C SER A 74 1.42 -3.43 -7.07
N ALA A 75 0.19 -3.01 -6.75
CA ALA A 75 -0.43 -3.26 -5.47
C ALA A 75 -0.88 -4.72 -5.37
N GLU A 76 -0.42 -5.40 -4.32
CA GLU A 76 -0.73 -6.79 -4.05
C GLU A 76 -1.08 -6.95 -2.58
N GLY A 77 -2.19 -7.65 -2.29
CA GLY A 77 -2.59 -8.03 -0.95
C GLY A 77 -2.36 -9.52 -0.71
N SER A 78 -1.92 -9.89 0.48
CA SER A 78 -1.68 -11.28 0.85
C SER A 78 -2.09 -11.54 2.30
N ILE A 79 -2.69 -12.70 2.55
CA ILE A 79 -3.00 -13.16 3.90
C ILE A 79 -1.74 -13.81 4.48
N THR A 80 -1.25 -13.29 5.60
CA THR A 80 0.03 -13.72 6.22
C THR A 80 -0.14 -14.71 7.38
N THR A 81 -1.38 -15.03 7.74
CA THR A 81 -1.72 -15.91 8.86
C THR A 81 -2.62 -17.05 8.42
N ALA A 82 -2.63 -18.15 9.17
CA ALA A 82 -3.56 -19.24 8.94
C ALA A 82 -5.03 -18.79 9.02
N PHE A 83 -5.88 -19.33 8.15
CA PHE A 83 -7.32 -19.05 8.13
C PHE A 83 -8.04 -19.97 9.11
N THR A 84 -7.94 -19.66 10.40
CA THR A 84 -8.50 -20.46 11.49
C THR A 84 -9.53 -19.65 12.26
N ALA A 85 -10.69 -20.24 12.54
CA ALA A 85 -11.75 -19.61 13.33
C ALA A 85 -11.22 -19.21 14.73
N GLY A 86 -11.55 -18.01 15.19
CA GLY A 86 -11.10 -17.49 16.48
C GLY A 86 -9.64 -17.00 16.53
N SER A 87 -8.87 -17.13 15.44
CA SER A 87 -7.52 -16.55 15.34
C SER A 87 -7.52 -15.20 14.62
N PRO A 88 -6.58 -14.29 14.93
CA PRO A 88 -6.45 -13.04 14.20
C PRO A 88 -5.98 -13.29 12.76
N LEU A 89 -6.76 -12.82 11.80
CA LEU A 89 -6.42 -12.82 10.38
C LEU A 89 -5.63 -11.56 10.04
N SER A 90 -4.42 -11.72 9.52
CA SER A 90 -3.57 -10.59 9.13
C SER A 90 -3.40 -10.50 7.63
N VAL A 91 -3.76 -9.35 7.08
CA VAL A 91 -3.57 -9.00 5.67
C VAL A 91 -2.41 -8.03 5.56
N GLU A 92 -1.47 -8.36 4.68
CA GLU A 92 -0.37 -7.51 4.28
C GLU A 92 -0.63 -7.00 2.87
N VAL A 93 -0.46 -5.71 2.64
CA VAL A 93 -0.57 -5.09 1.33
C VAL A 93 0.75 -4.42 1.01
N THR A 94 1.27 -4.69 -0.18
CA THR A 94 2.52 -4.12 -0.68
C THR A 94 2.26 -3.39 -1.98
N CYS A 95 2.98 -2.31 -2.23
CA CYS A 95 3.07 -1.73 -3.56
C CYS A 95 4.43 -1.06 -3.77
N THR A 96 4.71 -0.71 -5.03
CA THR A 96 5.95 -0.05 -5.43
C THR A 96 5.68 1.35 -5.98
N ILE A 97 6.33 2.35 -5.39
CA ILE A 97 6.31 3.73 -5.89
C ILE A 97 7.52 3.94 -6.79
N ASN A 98 7.26 4.37 -8.04
CA ASN A 98 8.29 4.75 -8.98
C ASN A 98 8.57 6.26 -8.88
N TYR A 99 9.82 6.64 -8.64
CA TYR A 99 10.26 8.03 -8.60
C TYR A 99 11.11 8.44 -9.81
N ARG A 100 11.05 7.71 -10.93
CA ARG A 100 11.83 8.04 -12.14
C ARG A 100 11.50 9.42 -12.68
N ASP A 101 10.24 9.85 -12.57
CA ASP A 101 9.81 11.21 -12.95
C ASP A 101 10.49 12.31 -12.10
N LEU A 102 10.98 11.96 -10.90
CA LEU A 102 11.70 12.85 -10.01
C LEU A 102 13.23 12.74 -10.16
N GLY A 103 13.71 11.87 -11.06
CA GLY A 103 15.12 11.58 -11.28
C GLY A 103 15.86 12.56 -12.19
N LEU A 104 15.44 13.84 -12.28
CA LEU A 104 16.07 14.86 -13.15
C LEU A 104 17.59 15.01 -12.89
N LEU A 105 18.08 14.53 -11.73
CA LEU A 105 19.47 14.51 -11.30
C LEU A 105 20.12 13.10 -11.33
N GLY A 106 19.52 12.11 -12.00
CA GLY A 106 20.07 10.74 -12.13
C GLY A 106 19.86 9.82 -10.92
N ILE A 107 19.26 10.34 -9.84
CA ILE A 107 18.87 9.61 -8.63
C ILE A 107 17.40 9.13 -8.74
N GLY A 108 17.14 8.26 -9.71
CA GLY A 108 15.85 7.55 -9.82
C GLY A 108 15.88 6.23 -9.04
N GLY A 109 14.77 5.87 -8.40
CA GLY A 109 14.65 4.60 -7.68
C GLY A 109 13.19 4.19 -7.44
N ASP A 110 13.01 2.89 -7.24
CA ASP A 110 11.71 2.30 -6.90
C ASP A 110 11.70 2.03 -5.39
N THR A 111 10.65 2.48 -4.70
CA THR A 111 10.50 2.25 -3.26
C THR A 111 9.31 1.32 -3.03
N LYS A 112 9.58 0.13 -2.50
CA LYS A 112 8.53 -0.79 -2.06
C LYS A 112 8.04 -0.38 -0.67
N ILE A 113 6.74 -0.24 -0.52
CA ILE A 113 6.08 0.02 0.76
C ILE A 113 5.21 -1.18 1.11
N THR A 114 5.28 -1.59 2.36
CA THR A 114 4.49 -2.69 2.92
C THR A 114 3.72 -2.18 4.14
N LYS A 115 2.42 -2.48 4.22
CA LYS A 115 1.58 -2.24 5.41
C LYS A 115 0.81 -3.49 5.75
N LYS A 116 0.62 -3.72 7.04
CA LYS A 116 -0.06 -4.91 7.57
C LYS A 116 -1.16 -4.49 8.54
N PHE A 117 -2.31 -5.14 8.45
CA PHE A 117 -3.40 -4.96 9.38
C PHE A 117 -4.01 -6.31 9.78
N SER A 118 -4.38 -6.42 11.05
CA SER A 118 -4.95 -7.64 11.61
C SER A 118 -6.40 -7.39 12.06
N SER A 119 -7.29 -8.32 11.72
CA SER A 119 -8.69 -8.32 12.15
C SER A 119 -9.02 -9.69 12.77
N SER A 120 -9.74 -9.70 13.89
CA SER A 120 -10.17 -10.95 14.54
C SER A 120 -11.18 -11.68 13.66
N LEU A 121 -10.92 -12.96 13.34
CA LEU A 121 -11.91 -13.82 12.70
C LEU A 121 -12.94 -14.24 13.75
N ASP A 122 -14.23 -14.03 13.48
CA ASP A 122 -15.30 -14.38 14.42
C ASP A 122 -15.29 -15.90 14.70
N PRO A 123 -15.13 -16.33 15.97
CA PRO A 123 -15.08 -17.74 16.33
C PRO A 123 -16.39 -18.49 16.09
N TYR A 124 -17.54 -17.81 16.01
CA TYR A 124 -18.84 -18.45 15.79
C TYR A 124 -19.14 -18.70 14.31
N ARG A 125 -18.24 -18.30 13.41
CA ARG A 125 -18.45 -18.41 11.97
C ARG A 125 -17.83 -19.69 11.42
N GLY A 126 -18.66 -20.56 10.84
CA GLY A 126 -18.23 -21.79 10.21
C GLY A 126 -17.31 -21.53 9.01
N VAL A 127 -16.02 -21.86 9.17
CA VAL A 127 -15.01 -21.88 8.11
C VAL A 127 -15.08 -23.25 7.44
N ARG A 128 -15.27 -23.29 6.11
CA ARG A 128 -15.42 -24.57 5.37
C ARG A 128 -14.10 -25.35 5.20
N ASP A 129 -12.96 -24.68 5.37
CA ASP A 129 -11.63 -25.21 5.09
C ASP A 129 -10.68 -25.15 6.31
N ALA A 130 -11.22 -25.19 7.54
CA ALA A 130 -10.37 -25.30 8.72
C ALA A 130 -9.76 -26.71 8.75
N PRO A 131 -8.42 -26.85 8.86
CA PRO A 131 -7.78 -28.16 9.00
C PRO A 131 -8.22 -28.89 10.28
#